data_AF-A0A7R9VKT0-F1
#
_entry.id   AF-A0A7R9VKT0-F1
#
_cell.length_a   1.000
_cell.length_b   1.000
_cell.length_c   1.000
_cell.angle_alpha   90.00
_cell.angle_beta   90.00
_cell.angle_gamma   90.00
#
_symmetry.space_group_name_H-M   'P 1'
#
loop_
_entity.id
_entity.type
_entity.pdbx_description
1 polymer ?
#
loop_
_entity_poly.entity_id
_entity_poly.type
_entity_poly.pdbx_seq_one_letter_code
_entity_poly.pdbx_strand_id
1 'polypeptide(L)'
;SGHQCSGRGCEDGGTGGASVCWWSAAAELISRHDLATITLMWQTRQVCNFDYLVALNLLAGRRPGDRTFHVLMPWVLDFSTPPHQLVPALPEATHFAHHGAHSAEGALADPPADTCAGGGAAASVGTAAVAGASAASVCRDVTGEAAPKQLPPSSRNGGGSGGGGGSDGGSGGAFFPSSAAQRGWRSLRVTRYREFKGDAMLDATAAAADVPHHVSSEPLSELTYCIYLARVLPKQVLTRSVRPHFVAAEFPTSVADMYAASPDECIPELYCDPSIFRSIHPELPDLQPPPGWPASPTTFVALHRAALESDAASAQLHAWIDLTFGCATLGAAGAAAKNILLSRAVAESDLCDAQAERPGSPPPPRR
;
A
#
# COMPACT_ATOMS: atom_id res chain seq x y z
N SER A 1 -25.92 -20.11 -8.13
CA SER A 1 -26.42 -19.01 -9.00
C SER A 1 -25.41 -17.87 -8.95
N GLY A 2 -24.37 -17.92 -9.79
CA GLY A 2 -23.37 -16.86 -9.84
C GLY A 2 -23.90 -15.65 -10.62
N HIS A 3 -23.73 -14.44 -10.07
CA HIS A 3 -23.94 -13.21 -10.83
C HIS A 3 -22.76 -13.00 -11.78
N GLN A 4 -23.06 -12.74 -13.06
CA GLN A 4 -22.07 -12.34 -14.04
C GLN A 4 -21.65 -10.89 -13.80
N CYS A 5 -20.35 -10.58 -13.88
CA CYS A 5 -19.88 -9.20 -13.94
C CYS A 5 -20.42 -8.55 -15.21
N SER A 6 -21.27 -7.52 -15.06
CA SER A 6 -21.91 -6.87 -16.20
C SER A 6 -20.93 -5.97 -16.94
N GLY A 7 -20.29 -6.48 -17.99
CA GLY A 7 -19.70 -5.64 -19.02
C GLY A 7 -20.82 -4.87 -19.74
N ARG A 8 -20.94 -3.57 -19.49
CA ARG A 8 -21.69 -2.64 -20.35
C ARG A 8 -20.68 -1.80 -21.12
N GLY A 9 -20.59 -2.06 -22.42
CA GLY A 9 -19.90 -1.15 -23.32
C GLY A 9 -20.70 0.15 -23.45
N CYS A 10 -20.02 1.28 -23.33
CA CYS A 10 -20.51 2.51 -23.93
C CYS A 10 -20.09 2.48 -25.40
N GLU A 11 -21.06 2.36 -26.29
CA GLU A 11 -20.86 2.67 -27.70
C GLU A 11 -20.76 4.19 -27.84
N ASP A 12 -19.59 4.69 -28.25
CA ASP A 12 -19.48 5.95 -28.98
C ASP A 12 -18.27 5.86 -29.93
N GLY A 13 -18.47 6.26 -31.19
CA GLY A 13 -17.55 5.94 -32.27
C GLY A 13 -16.24 6.75 -32.24
N GLY A 14 -15.10 6.07 -32.04
CA GLY A 14 -13.79 6.68 -32.19
C GLY A 14 -12.66 5.65 -32.14
N THR A 15 -11.94 5.47 -33.25
CA THR A 15 -10.81 4.53 -33.32
C THR A 15 -9.60 5.04 -32.54
N GLY A 16 -9.50 4.63 -31.27
CA GLY A 16 -8.32 4.82 -30.42
C GLY A 16 -8.50 3.99 -29.16
N GLY A 17 -7.57 3.05 -28.91
CA GLY A 17 -7.66 2.15 -27.75
C GLY A 17 -7.62 2.94 -26.45
N ALA A 18 -8.77 3.15 -25.82
CA ALA A 18 -8.85 3.83 -24.53
C ALA A 18 -8.12 2.99 -23.48
N SER A 19 -7.01 3.52 -22.95
CA SER A 19 -6.36 2.94 -21.79
C SER A 19 -7.36 2.92 -20.65
N VAL A 20 -7.76 1.72 -20.21
CA VAL A 20 -8.73 1.58 -19.12
C VAL A 20 -8.07 2.11 -17.85
N CYS A 21 -8.60 3.21 -17.36
CA CYS A 21 -8.22 3.87 -16.12
C CYS A 21 -8.18 2.85 -14.97
N TRP A 22 -6.98 2.47 -14.50
CA TRP A 22 -6.80 1.31 -13.61
C TRP A 22 -7.47 1.45 -12.24
N TRP A 23 -7.82 2.67 -11.83
CA TRP A 23 -8.53 2.95 -10.58
C TRP A 23 -10.05 3.05 -10.72
N SER A 24 -10.60 2.95 -11.94
CA SER A 24 -12.03 3.16 -12.22
C SER A 24 -12.94 2.21 -11.45
N ALA A 25 -12.62 0.91 -11.43
CA ALA A 25 -13.38 -0.10 -10.69
C ALA A 25 -13.40 0.18 -9.18
N ALA A 26 -12.27 0.56 -8.59
CA ALA A 26 -12.18 0.93 -7.17
C ALA A 26 -12.91 2.24 -6.85
N ALA A 27 -12.88 3.23 -7.76
CA ALA A 27 -13.65 4.47 -7.62
C ALA A 27 -15.17 4.22 -7.68
N GLU A 28 -15.63 3.31 -8.56
CA GLU A 28 -17.02 2.86 -8.58
C GLU A 28 -17.38 2.12 -7.28
N LEU A 29 -16.53 1.23 -6.81
CA LEU A 29 -16.72 0.44 -5.59
C LEU A 29 -16.97 1.33 -4.36
N ILE A 30 -16.13 2.34 -4.12
CA ILE A 30 -16.29 3.29 -3.00
C ILE A 30 -17.47 4.25 -3.16
N SER A 31 -17.99 4.42 -4.38
CA SER A 31 -19.18 5.24 -4.63
C SER A 31 -20.50 4.51 -4.32
N ARG A 32 -20.48 3.17 -4.35
CA ARG A 32 -21.66 2.31 -4.17
C ARG A 32 -21.77 1.68 -2.79
N HIS A 33 -20.66 1.50 -2.09
CA HIS A 33 -20.56 0.68 -0.88
C HIS A 33 -19.72 1.36 0.21
N ASP A 34 -20.04 1.08 1.47
CA ASP A 34 -19.21 1.51 2.59
C ASP A 34 -18.00 0.59 2.79
N LEU A 35 -17.03 1.03 3.59
CA LEU A 35 -15.81 0.26 3.85
C LEU A 35 -16.10 -1.14 4.41
N ALA A 36 -17.09 -1.29 5.29
CA ALA A 36 -17.45 -2.58 5.87
C ALA A 36 -17.96 -3.57 4.81
N THR A 37 -18.83 -3.12 3.90
CA THR A 37 -19.32 -3.91 2.77
C THR A 37 -18.16 -4.26 1.82
N ILE A 38 -17.29 -3.30 1.50
CA ILE A 38 -16.14 -3.51 0.62
C ILE A 38 -15.16 -4.54 1.21
N THR A 39 -14.87 -4.46 2.52
CA THR A 39 -14.05 -5.45 3.22
C THR A 39 -14.68 -6.85 3.20
N LEU A 40 -16.01 -6.96 3.38
CA LEU A 40 -16.71 -8.25 3.27
C LEU A 40 -16.66 -8.81 1.83
N MET A 41 -16.80 -7.96 0.82
CA MET A 41 -16.67 -8.35 -0.59
C MET A 41 -15.26 -8.86 -0.91
N TRP A 42 -14.21 -8.21 -0.38
CA TRP A 42 -12.82 -8.69 -0.50
C TRP A 42 -12.61 -10.04 0.20
N GLN A 43 -13.06 -10.17 1.46
CA GLN A 43 -12.97 -11.43 2.22
C GLN A 43 -13.69 -12.61 1.53
N THR A 44 -14.81 -12.32 0.86
CA THR A 44 -15.59 -13.31 0.10
C THR A 44 -15.15 -13.45 -1.37
N ARG A 45 -14.00 -12.85 -1.76
CA ARG A 45 -13.40 -12.90 -3.10
C ARG A 45 -14.28 -12.32 -4.22
N GLN A 46 -15.24 -11.46 -3.89
CA GLN A 46 -16.02 -10.68 -4.86
C GLN A 46 -15.25 -9.45 -5.37
N VAL A 47 -14.24 -9.00 -4.61
CA VAL A 47 -13.30 -7.93 -5.00
C VAL A 47 -11.89 -8.49 -4.91
N CYS A 48 -11.06 -8.20 -5.92
CA CYS A 48 -9.67 -8.67 -5.96
C CYS A 48 -8.77 -7.88 -5.00
N ASN A 49 -7.57 -8.37 -4.72
CA ASN A 49 -6.65 -7.75 -3.77
C ASN A 49 -6.27 -6.33 -4.18
N PHE A 50 -5.92 -6.12 -5.46
CA PHE A 50 -5.56 -4.80 -5.96
C PHE A 50 -6.72 -3.80 -5.88
N ASP A 51 -7.93 -4.16 -6.33
CA ASP A 51 -9.06 -3.21 -6.34
C ASP A 51 -9.45 -2.82 -4.91
N TYR A 52 -9.37 -3.77 -3.96
CA TYR A 52 -9.54 -3.49 -2.54
C TYR A 52 -8.46 -2.54 -2.01
N LEU A 53 -7.18 -2.78 -2.35
CA LEU A 53 -6.07 -1.91 -1.95
C LEU A 53 -6.17 -0.50 -2.57
N VAL A 54 -6.59 -0.37 -3.83
CA VAL A 54 -6.88 0.93 -4.46
C VAL A 54 -8.04 1.61 -3.73
N ALA A 55 -9.13 0.90 -3.41
CA ALA A 55 -10.25 1.45 -2.66
C ALA A 55 -9.82 1.98 -1.28
N LEU A 56 -8.98 1.24 -0.53
CA LEU A 56 -8.40 1.71 0.73
C LEU A 56 -7.56 2.97 0.56
N ASN A 57 -6.72 3.03 -0.48
CA ASN A 57 -5.93 4.22 -0.81
C ASN A 57 -6.83 5.44 -1.09
N LEU A 58 -7.86 5.28 -1.94
CA LEU A 58 -8.79 6.36 -2.28
C LEU A 58 -9.57 6.86 -1.04
N LEU A 59 -10.03 5.94 -0.18
CA LEU A 59 -10.69 6.28 1.09
C LEU A 59 -9.75 6.99 2.08
N ALA A 60 -8.45 6.66 2.06
CA ALA A 60 -7.40 7.37 2.79
C ALA A 60 -7.01 8.73 2.17
N GLY A 61 -7.71 9.19 1.12
CA GLY A 61 -7.48 10.47 0.46
C GLY A 61 -6.35 10.47 -0.59
N ARG A 62 -5.79 9.30 -0.93
CA ARG A 62 -4.74 9.17 -1.95
C ARG A 62 -5.29 9.30 -3.37
N ARG A 63 -4.48 9.97 -4.18
CA ARG A 63 -4.58 10.52 -5.53
C ARG A 63 -3.94 9.72 -6.68
N PRO A 64 -4.62 9.00 -7.58
CA PRO A 64 -3.96 8.52 -8.81
C PRO A 64 -3.35 9.70 -9.60
N GLY A 65 -2.07 9.61 -9.95
CA GLY A 65 -1.31 10.67 -10.63
C GLY A 65 -0.93 11.89 -9.78
N ASP A 66 -1.32 11.96 -8.50
CA ASP A 66 -0.85 12.97 -7.56
C ASP A 66 0.49 12.54 -6.97
N ARG A 67 1.56 13.32 -7.18
CA ARG A 67 2.92 12.93 -6.74
C ARG A 67 3.10 13.04 -5.22
N THR A 68 2.34 13.92 -4.55
CA THR A 68 2.43 14.16 -3.11
C THR A 68 1.54 13.20 -2.33
N PHE A 69 0.35 12.89 -2.86
CA PHE A 69 -0.61 11.97 -2.25
C PHE A 69 -0.84 10.72 -3.09
N HIS A 70 0.20 10.15 -3.70
CA HIS A 70 0.08 9.01 -4.61
C HIS A 70 -0.57 7.79 -3.95
N VAL A 71 -1.21 6.95 -4.77
CA VAL A 71 -1.63 5.59 -4.39
C VAL A 71 -0.38 4.73 -4.23
N LEU A 72 -0.34 3.91 -3.17
CA LEU A 72 0.76 2.99 -2.90
C LEU A 72 0.25 1.55 -2.71
N MET A 73 1.11 0.59 -3.00
CA MET A 73 0.85 -0.85 -2.95
C MET A 73 1.93 -1.55 -2.12
N PRO A 74 1.66 -2.72 -1.52
CA PRO A 74 2.72 -3.52 -0.93
C PRO A 74 3.67 -4.00 -2.04
N TRP A 75 4.99 -3.95 -1.79
CA TRP A 75 5.84 -4.95 -2.42
C TRP A 75 5.41 -6.33 -1.88
N VAL A 76 5.09 -7.30 -2.75
CA VAL A 76 4.73 -8.67 -2.33
C VAL A 76 5.86 -9.69 -2.55
N LEU A 77 6.86 -9.35 -3.35
CA LEU A 77 8.03 -10.16 -3.65
C LEU A 77 9.32 -9.40 -3.28
N ASP A 78 10.38 -10.15 -2.95
CA ASP A 78 11.72 -9.61 -2.72
C ASP A 78 12.64 -9.74 -3.95
N PHE A 79 12.15 -10.39 -5.01
CA PHE A 79 12.85 -10.73 -6.26
C PHE A 79 14.15 -11.55 -6.12
N SER A 80 14.40 -12.14 -4.95
CA SER A 80 15.53 -13.08 -4.71
C SER A 80 15.38 -14.42 -5.44
N THR A 81 14.17 -14.72 -5.92
CA THR A 81 13.77 -16.02 -6.46
C THR A 81 13.02 -15.82 -7.79
N PRO A 82 13.35 -16.58 -8.85
CA PRO A 82 12.71 -16.44 -10.16
C PRO A 82 11.27 -17.00 -10.15
N PRO A 83 10.38 -16.55 -11.05
CA PRO A 83 8.94 -16.78 -10.92
C PRO A 83 8.54 -18.25 -10.98
N HIS A 84 9.28 -19.08 -11.73
CA HIS A 84 9.05 -20.53 -11.81
C HIS A 84 9.30 -21.30 -10.50
N GLN A 85 9.82 -20.64 -9.45
CA GLN A 85 10.06 -21.23 -8.13
C GLN A 85 9.14 -20.64 -7.04
N LEU A 86 8.37 -19.58 -7.33
CA LEU A 86 7.57 -18.87 -6.33
C LEU A 86 6.28 -19.61 -5.95
N VAL A 87 5.69 -20.35 -6.90
CA VAL A 87 4.50 -21.21 -6.74
C VAL A 87 4.59 -22.31 -7.83
N PRO A 88 4.10 -23.55 -7.62
CA PRO A 88 4.05 -24.58 -8.68
C PRO A 88 3.25 -24.20 -9.94
N ALA A 89 2.41 -23.16 -9.84
CA ALA A 89 1.79 -22.48 -10.97
C ALA A 89 1.43 -21.04 -10.59
N LEU A 90 2.38 -20.10 -10.78
CA LEU A 90 1.93 -18.87 -11.44
C LEU A 90 1.41 -19.33 -12.80
N PRO A 91 0.14 -19.06 -13.18
CA PRO A 91 -0.37 -19.54 -14.46
C PRO A 91 0.58 -19.06 -15.56
N GLU A 92 0.84 -19.93 -16.55
CA GLU A 92 1.55 -19.51 -17.76
C GLU A 92 0.89 -18.21 -18.24
N ALA A 93 1.68 -17.22 -18.64
CA ALA A 93 1.21 -15.84 -18.82
C ALA A 93 0.34 -15.63 -20.08
N THR A 94 -0.39 -16.67 -20.48
CA THR A 94 -1.41 -16.79 -21.49
C THR A 94 -2.74 -17.05 -20.78
N HIS A 95 -3.77 -16.25 -21.07
CA HIS A 95 -5.12 -16.31 -20.47
C HIS A 95 -5.34 -15.64 -19.10
N PHE A 96 -4.87 -14.40 -18.94
CA PHE A 96 -5.82 -13.33 -18.58
C PHE A 96 -6.36 -12.70 -19.87
N ALA A 97 -7.05 -13.52 -20.67
CA ALA A 97 -7.90 -13.01 -21.72
C ALA A 97 -9.11 -12.38 -21.04
N HIS A 98 -9.50 -11.16 -21.44
CA HIS A 98 -10.85 -10.69 -21.18
C HIS A 98 -11.82 -11.76 -21.69
N HIS A 99 -12.67 -12.31 -20.82
CA HIS A 99 -13.73 -13.24 -21.23
C HIS A 99 -14.84 -12.49 -21.98
N GLY A 100 -14.52 -12.09 -23.21
CA GLY A 100 -15.47 -11.67 -24.23
C GLY A 100 -15.68 -12.79 -25.25
N ALA A 101 -16.94 -12.97 -25.66
CA ALA A 101 -17.36 -13.78 -26.81
C ALA A 101 -16.92 -15.26 -26.83
N HIS A 102 -17.68 -16.13 -26.15
CA HIS A 102 -17.97 -17.45 -26.70
C HIS A 102 -19.29 -17.39 -27.49
N SER A 103 -19.18 -17.44 -28.81
CA SER A 103 -20.33 -17.67 -29.69
C SER A 103 -20.86 -19.09 -29.47
N ALA A 104 -22.15 -19.22 -29.22
CA ALA A 104 -22.88 -20.48 -29.30
C ALA A 104 -24.24 -20.22 -29.93
N GLU A 105 -24.39 -20.59 -31.21
CA GLU A 105 -25.71 -20.68 -31.84
C GLU A 105 -26.48 -21.86 -31.23
N GLY A 106 -27.73 -21.63 -30.85
CA GLY A 106 -28.61 -22.65 -30.28
C GLY A 106 -30.02 -22.07 -30.11
N ALA A 107 -30.98 -22.60 -30.85
CA ALA A 107 -32.24 -21.90 -31.14
C ALA A 107 -33.39 -22.22 -30.17
N LEU A 108 -34.35 -21.27 -30.14
CA LEU A 108 -35.80 -21.48 -30.01
C LEU A 108 -36.39 -21.81 -28.62
N ALA A 109 -37.04 -20.82 -27.97
CA ALA A 109 -38.50 -20.83 -27.72
C ALA A 109 -38.95 -19.59 -26.90
N ASP A 110 -40.12 -19.05 -27.25
CA ASP A 110 -40.86 -17.92 -26.65
C ASP A 110 -42.34 -18.35 -26.49
N PRO A 111 -43.25 -17.63 -25.78
CA PRO A 111 -43.10 -16.73 -24.63
C PRO A 111 -43.76 -17.45 -23.41
N PRO A 112 -44.75 -16.95 -22.60
CA PRO A 112 -45.30 -15.60 -22.32
C PRO A 112 -44.29 -14.67 -21.60
N ALA A 113 -44.50 -13.36 -21.37
CA ALA A 113 -45.64 -12.44 -21.38
C ALA A 113 -46.59 -12.46 -20.15
N ASP A 114 -46.27 -11.63 -19.16
CA ASP A 114 -47.29 -11.04 -18.27
C ASP A 114 -46.96 -9.57 -17.97
N THR A 115 -47.99 -8.71 -17.97
CA THR A 115 -47.85 -7.25 -17.99
C THR A 115 -48.00 -6.62 -16.61
N CYS A 116 -47.13 -5.66 -16.27
CA CYS A 116 -47.46 -4.60 -15.32
C CYS A 116 -46.85 -3.26 -15.77
N ALA A 117 -47.71 -2.25 -15.92
CA ALA A 117 -47.35 -0.92 -16.40
C ALA A 117 -47.46 0.13 -15.28
N GLY A 118 -46.77 1.27 -15.48
CA GLY A 118 -46.78 2.42 -14.58
C GLY A 118 -45.43 2.61 -13.86
N GLY A 119 -44.90 3.82 -13.73
CA GLY A 119 -45.32 5.11 -14.25
C GLY A 119 -44.14 6.09 -14.13
N GLY A 120 -44.04 7.05 -15.04
CA GLY A 120 -42.82 7.87 -15.14
C GLY A 120 -42.69 8.95 -14.07
N ALA A 121 -41.45 9.34 -13.80
CA ALA A 121 -41.10 10.68 -13.31
C ALA A 121 -39.68 11.03 -13.78
N ALA A 122 -39.56 12.05 -14.64
CA ALA A 122 -38.27 12.68 -14.88
C ALA A 122 -37.96 13.63 -13.71
N ALA A 123 -36.74 13.55 -13.16
CA ALA A 123 -36.24 14.52 -12.19
C ALA A 123 -34.81 14.91 -12.55
N SER A 124 -34.54 16.21 -12.44
CA SER A 124 -33.37 16.88 -13.01
C SER A 124 -32.07 16.65 -12.24
N VAL A 125 -30.96 16.73 -12.97
CA VAL A 125 -29.60 16.84 -12.44
C VAL A 125 -29.51 17.97 -11.41
N GLY A 126 -29.02 17.65 -10.21
CA GLY A 126 -28.68 18.62 -9.17
C GLY A 126 -27.26 18.38 -8.69
N THR A 127 -26.35 19.32 -8.98
CA THR A 127 -24.97 19.30 -8.48
C THR A 127 -24.93 19.53 -6.96
N ALA A 128 -24.61 18.50 -6.20
CA ALA A 128 -24.37 18.61 -4.75
C ALA A 128 -22.86 18.53 -4.47
N ALA A 129 -22.28 19.62 -3.99
CA ALA A 129 -20.91 19.62 -3.50
C ALA A 129 -20.83 18.85 -2.17
N VAL A 130 -19.99 17.82 -2.11
CA VAL A 130 -19.77 17.06 -0.86
C VAL A 130 -18.63 17.73 -0.09
N ALA A 131 -18.98 18.43 0.97
CA ALA A 131 -18.00 18.99 1.90
C ALA A 131 -17.26 17.87 2.65
N GLY A 132 -15.96 18.05 2.88
CA GLY A 132 -15.14 17.04 3.55
C GLY A 132 -15.57 16.80 5.00
N ALA A 133 -15.96 15.56 5.31
CA ALA A 133 -16.15 15.10 6.68
C ALA A 133 -14.84 14.46 7.17
N SER A 134 -14.26 15.01 8.25
CA SER A 134 -13.07 14.45 8.88
C SER A 134 -13.40 13.14 9.60
N ALA A 135 -12.75 12.04 9.21
CA ALA A 135 -12.94 10.70 9.79
C ALA A 135 -12.21 10.52 11.14
N ALA A 136 -12.40 11.46 12.07
CA ALA A 136 -11.71 11.51 13.36
C ALA A 136 -12.69 11.55 14.55
N SER A 137 -13.62 10.58 14.64
CA SER A 137 -14.45 10.41 15.86
C SER A 137 -15.19 9.06 15.97
N VAL A 138 -14.50 7.94 16.18
CA VAL A 138 -15.09 6.77 16.88
C VAL A 138 -14.03 6.08 17.77
N CYS A 139 -13.80 6.64 18.95
CA CYS A 139 -13.22 5.93 20.10
C CYS A 139 -13.70 6.64 21.38
N ARG A 140 -14.73 6.08 22.05
CA ARG A 140 -15.12 6.49 23.40
C ARG A 140 -15.09 5.28 24.33
N ASP A 141 -14.37 5.48 25.42
CA ASP A 141 -14.72 5.07 26.79
C ASP A 141 -15.09 3.60 27.05
N VAL A 142 -14.07 2.83 27.43
CA VAL A 142 -14.21 1.85 28.53
C VAL A 142 -13.08 2.09 29.53
N THR A 143 -13.29 3.03 30.45
CA THR A 143 -12.40 3.24 31.60
C THR A 143 -12.75 2.24 32.70
N GLY A 144 -11.95 1.18 32.84
CA GLY A 144 -11.98 0.24 33.96
C GLY A 144 -10.76 0.43 34.85
N GLU A 145 -10.94 1.02 36.02
CA GLU A 145 -9.87 1.48 36.91
C GLU A 145 -9.23 0.35 37.75
N ALA A 146 -7.91 0.33 37.85
CA ALA A 146 -7.18 -0.50 38.82
C ALA A 146 -5.89 0.18 39.30
N ALA A 147 -5.83 0.46 40.60
CA ALA A 147 -4.76 1.24 41.26
C ALA A 147 -3.42 0.47 41.42
N PRO A 148 -2.27 1.17 41.55
CA PRO A 148 -0.94 0.56 41.52
C PRO A 148 -0.55 -0.12 42.85
N LYS A 149 0.19 -1.23 42.77
CA LYS A 149 0.87 -1.84 43.91
C LYS A 149 2.35 -1.46 43.96
N GLN A 150 2.82 -1.16 45.16
CA GLN A 150 4.15 -0.63 45.45
C GLN A 150 5.27 -1.68 45.29
N LEU A 151 6.46 -1.21 44.90
CA LEU A 151 7.72 -1.96 44.94
C LEU A 151 8.45 -1.74 46.28
N PRO A 152 8.92 -2.81 46.97
CA PRO A 152 9.90 -2.71 48.05
C PRO A 152 11.36 -2.75 47.53
N PRO A 153 12.36 -2.30 48.33
CA PRO A 153 13.66 -1.89 47.80
C PRO A 153 14.77 -2.95 47.79
N SER A 154 15.87 -2.57 47.12
CA SER A 154 17.10 -3.32 46.87
C SER A 154 17.96 -3.65 48.11
N SER A 155 18.75 -4.73 48.02
CA SER A 155 19.92 -4.99 48.88
C SER A 155 21.12 -5.49 48.08
N ARG A 156 22.33 -5.32 48.62
CA ARG A 156 23.64 -5.56 47.97
C ARG A 156 24.30 -6.87 48.42
N ASN A 157 24.99 -7.52 47.49
CA ASN A 157 26.23 -8.34 47.59
C ASN A 157 26.24 -9.36 46.42
N GLY A 158 27.35 -9.86 45.87
CA GLY A 158 28.76 -9.54 46.12
C GLY A 158 29.68 -10.74 45.80
N GLY A 159 30.26 -10.78 44.60
CA GLY A 159 31.41 -11.64 44.22
C GLY A 159 31.11 -13.11 43.85
N GLY A 160 31.92 -13.68 42.93
CA GLY A 160 32.01 -15.12 42.67
C GLY A 160 32.12 -15.53 41.20
N SER A 161 33.29 -16.02 40.78
CA SER A 161 33.51 -16.63 39.46
C SER A 161 33.09 -18.10 39.42
N GLY A 162 32.65 -18.59 38.25
CA GLY A 162 32.48 -20.03 37.98
C GLY A 162 31.57 -20.28 36.78
N GLY A 163 32.04 -21.04 35.78
CA GLY A 163 31.24 -21.38 34.60
C GLY A 163 30.65 -22.79 34.66
N GLY A 164 29.66 -23.07 33.81
CA GLY A 164 29.19 -24.44 33.53
C GLY A 164 27.71 -24.58 33.20
N GLY A 165 27.41 -25.14 32.01
CA GLY A 165 26.29 -26.07 31.78
C GLY A 165 24.85 -25.56 31.91
N GLY A 166 24.13 -25.50 30.78
CA GLY A 166 22.76 -25.00 30.70
C GLY A 166 21.65 -25.80 31.41
N SER A 167 20.46 -25.21 31.43
CA SER A 167 19.17 -25.91 31.40
C SER A 167 18.07 -24.94 30.95
N ASP A 168 17.07 -25.46 30.23
CA ASP A 168 15.94 -24.68 29.71
C ASP A 168 14.96 -24.23 30.81
N GLY A 169 14.30 -23.09 30.56
CA GLY A 169 13.28 -22.52 31.45
C GLY A 169 12.43 -21.47 30.76
N GLY A 170 11.57 -21.90 29.84
CA GLY A 170 10.73 -20.98 29.05
C GLY A 170 9.52 -20.45 29.83
N SER A 171 9.17 -19.18 29.62
CA SER A 171 7.84 -18.64 29.97
C SER A 171 7.49 -17.37 29.17
N GLY A 172 6.26 -17.30 28.67
CA GLY A 172 5.52 -16.03 28.54
C GLY A 172 5.46 -15.31 27.19
N GLY A 173 6.26 -15.67 26.18
CA GLY A 173 6.10 -15.13 24.83
C GLY A 173 5.06 -15.90 24.01
N ALA A 174 4.08 -15.23 23.40
CA ALA A 174 3.21 -15.84 22.40
C ALA A 174 4.04 -16.15 21.14
N PHE A 175 4.67 -17.32 21.13
CA PHE A 175 5.62 -17.75 20.11
C PHE A 175 4.86 -18.18 18.86
N PHE A 176 4.42 -17.20 18.06
CA PHE A 176 4.04 -17.45 16.68
C PHE A 176 5.20 -18.20 16.01
N PRO A 177 4.97 -19.36 15.40
CA PRO A 177 6.05 -20.10 14.77
C PRO A 177 6.68 -19.20 13.72
N SER A 178 8.00 -19.01 13.79
CA SER A 178 8.76 -18.30 12.76
C SER A 178 8.46 -18.98 11.43
N SER A 179 7.59 -18.38 10.62
CA SER A 179 7.31 -18.88 9.27
C SER A 179 8.63 -18.87 8.54
N ALA A 180 9.13 -20.05 8.16
CA ALA A 180 10.31 -20.15 7.31
C ALA A 180 10.07 -19.23 6.12
N ALA A 181 10.89 -18.19 5.97
CA ALA A 181 10.66 -17.13 4.99
C ALA A 181 10.50 -17.80 3.62
N GLN A 182 9.30 -17.67 3.03
CA GLN A 182 9.00 -18.24 1.74
C GLN A 182 9.94 -17.54 0.75
N ARG A 183 10.96 -18.24 0.25
CA ARG A 183 11.99 -17.65 -0.61
C ARG A 183 11.32 -16.91 -1.77
N GLY A 184 11.71 -15.67 -2.00
CA GLY A 184 11.12 -14.83 -3.04
C GLY A 184 9.96 -13.94 -2.60
N TRP A 185 9.34 -14.23 -1.46
CA TRP A 185 8.20 -13.48 -0.91
C TRP A 185 8.66 -12.49 0.16
N ARG A 186 8.24 -11.23 0.04
CA ARG A 186 8.49 -10.23 1.08
C ARG A 186 7.47 -10.38 2.21
N SER A 187 7.92 -10.20 3.45
CA SER A 187 7.05 -10.28 4.64
C SER A 187 6.11 -9.08 4.69
N LEU A 188 4.81 -9.33 4.56
CA LEU A 188 3.77 -8.31 4.71
C LEU A 188 3.49 -7.95 6.18
N ARG A 189 4.17 -8.59 7.13
CA ARG A 189 4.09 -8.32 8.58
C ARG A 189 5.14 -7.34 9.08
N VAL A 190 5.98 -6.82 8.19
CA VAL A 190 7.11 -5.93 8.49
C VAL A 190 7.13 -4.80 7.48
N THR A 191 7.34 -3.56 7.94
CA THR A 191 7.48 -2.42 7.01
C THR A 191 8.82 -2.47 6.31
N ARG A 192 8.86 -1.99 5.06
CA ARG A 192 10.10 -1.82 4.30
C ARG A 192 11.16 -1.02 5.09
N TYR A 193 10.76 0.03 5.82
CA TYR A 193 11.65 0.75 6.75
C TYR A 193 12.30 -0.13 7.82
N ARG A 194 11.55 -1.06 8.45
CA ARG A 194 12.09 -1.99 9.45
C ARG A 194 12.98 -3.06 8.84
N GLU A 195 12.64 -3.57 7.66
CA GLU A 195 13.52 -4.48 6.90
C GLU A 195 14.86 -3.79 6.53
N PHE A 196 14.81 -2.52 6.15
CA PHE A 196 15.97 -1.79 5.61
C PHE A 196 16.91 -1.22 6.69
N LYS A 197 16.35 -0.68 7.77
CA LYS A 197 17.11 -0.02 8.86
C LYS A 197 17.36 -0.93 10.07
N GLY A 198 16.50 -1.92 10.28
CA GLY A 198 16.50 -2.76 11.47
C GLY A 198 16.06 -2.04 12.75
N ASP A 199 15.62 -2.82 13.74
CA ASP A 199 15.06 -2.32 15.00
C ASP A 199 15.97 -1.33 15.72
N ALA A 200 17.27 -1.62 15.83
CA ALA A 200 18.22 -0.79 16.58
C ALA A 200 18.36 0.64 16.03
N MET A 201 18.33 0.82 14.71
CA MET A 201 18.41 2.15 14.08
C MET A 201 17.09 2.90 14.21
N LEU A 202 15.96 2.20 14.10
CA LEU A 202 14.63 2.80 14.29
C LEU A 202 14.39 3.21 15.75
N ASP A 203 14.85 2.41 16.71
CA ASP A 203 14.80 2.74 18.15
C ASP A 203 15.70 3.93 18.50
N ALA A 204 16.91 3.99 17.92
CA ALA A 204 17.78 5.16 18.07
C ALA A 204 17.14 6.43 17.45
N THR A 205 16.42 6.29 16.34
CA THR A 205 15.67 7.41 15.72
C THR A 205 14.55 7.89 16.65
N ALA A 206 13.74 6.97 17.17
CA ALA A 206 12.62 7.29 18.06
C ALA A 206 13.06 7.88 19.41
N ALA A 207 14.24 7.48 19.92
CA ALA A 207 14.80 8.01 21.15
C ALA A 207 15.52 9.37 20.99
N ALA A 208 15.94 9.72 19.78
CA ALA A 208 16.68 10.97 19.50
C ALA A 208 15.82 12.09 18.89
N ALA A 209 14.59 11.79 18.47
CA ALA A 209 13.68 12.76 17.87
C ALA A 209 12.91 13.57 18.93
N ASP A 210 12.73 14.88 18.68
CA ASP A 210 11.94 15.78 19.54
C ASP A 210 10.48 15.30 19.69
N VAL A 211 9.88 14.84 18.58
CA VAL A 211 8.59 14.13 18.55
C VAL A 211 8.89 12.63 18.33
N PRO A 212 8.61 11.72 19.28
CA PRO A 212 8.99 10.31 19.16
C PRO A 212 8.37 9.60 17.94
N HIS A 213 9.22 9.23 16.97
CA HIS A 213 8.80 8.52 15.75
C HIS A 213 9.90 7.57 15.24
N HIS A 214 9.50 6.49 14.58
CA HIS A 214 10.45 5.55 13.95
C HIS A 214 10.69 5.91 12.47
N VAL A 215 9.64 6.40 11.79
CA VAL A 215 9.67 6.70 10.35
C VAL A 215 9.34 8.19 10.16
N SER A 216 10.29 8.95 9.61
CA SER A 216 10.22 10.41 9.47
C SER A 216 9.47 10.89 8.22
N SER A 217 8.93 9.96 7.44
CA SER A 217 8.35 10.15 6.11
C SER A 217 7.12 9.26 5.93
N GLU A 218 6.35 9.51 4.86
CA GLU A 218 5.28 8.58 4.46
C GLU A 218 5.86 7.23 3.97
N PRO A 219 5.05 6.14 3.95
CA PRO A 219 5.48 4.83 3.48
C PRO A 219 5.96 4.79 2.02
N LEU A 220 5.62 5.80 1.22
CA LEU A 220 6.22 6.08 -0.08
C LEU A 220 6.37 7.59 -0.24
N SER A 221 7.54 8.05 -0.69
CA SER A 221 7.88 9.47 -0.83
C SER A 221 7.68 9.99 -2.26
N GLU A 222 7.46 11.30 -2.42
CA GLU A 222 7.45 11.96 -3.75
C GLU A 222 8.76 11.71 -4.52
N LEU A 223 9.89 11.63 -3.80
CA LEU A 223 11.20 11.29 -4.35
C LEU A 223 11.19 9.89 -4.98
N THR A 224 10.85 8.85 -4.22
CA THR A 224 10.82 7.47 -4.73
C THR A 224 9.74 7.29 -5.80
N TYR A 225 8.56 7.89 -5.66
CA TYR A 225 7.52 7.88 -6.70
C TYR A 225 8.05 8.45 -8.03
N CYS A 226 8.78 9.57 -7.98
CA CYS A 226 9.42 10.16 -9.16
C CYS A 226 10.56 9.29 -9.74
N ILE A 227 11.29 8.54 -8.91
CA ILE A 227 12.32 7.59 -9.35
C ILE A 227 11.68 6.38 -10.04
N TYR A 228 10.59 5.84 -9.49
CA TYR A 228 9.88 4.69 -10.07
C TYR A 228 9.27 5.02 -11.44
N LEU A 229 8.67 6.21 -11.59
CA LEU A 229 8.13 6.68 -12.87
C LEU A 229 9.12 7.49 -13.73
N ALA A 230 10.43 7.45 -13.44
CA ALA A 230 11.44 8.26 -14.13
C ALA A 230 11.48 8.06 -15.66
N ARG A 231 11.05 6.90 -16.15
CA ARG A 231 10.98 6.58 -17.59
C ARG A 231 9.88 7.37 -18.32
N VAL A 232 8.81 7.75 -17.63
CA VAL A 232 7.61 8.39 -18.22
C VAL A 232 7.36 9.81 -17.74
N LEU A 233 7.98 10.22 -16.63
CA LEU A 233 7.90 11.61 -16.13
C LEU A 233 8.82 12.56 -16.92
N PRO A 234 8.38 13.79 -17.24
CA PRO A 234 9.22 14.80 -17.89
C PRO A 234 10.45 15.16 -17.06
N LYS A 235 11.59 15.44 -17.72
CA LYS A 235 12.87 15.78 -17.04
C LYS A 235 12.73 16.94 -16.05
N GLN A 236 11.87 17.93 -16.32
CA GLN A 236 11.59 19.05 -15.41
C GLN A 236 11.00 18.61 -14.06
N VAL A 237 10.19 17.54 -14.04
CA VAL A 237 9.64 16.96 -12.80
C VAL A 237 10.76 16.25 -12.04
N LEU A 238 11.60 15.50 -12.75
CA LEU A 238 12.73 14.77 -12.18
C LEU A 238 13.81 15.71 -11.64
N THR A 239 14.12 16.81 -12.32
CA THR A 239 15.11 17.77 -11.84
C THR A 239 14.63 18.58 -10.64
N ARG A 240 13.31 18.79 -10.52
CA ARG A 240 12.70 19.42 -9.35
C ARG A 240 12.64 18.48 -8.13
N SER A 241 12.35 17.20 -8.34
CA SER A 241 11.95 16.28 -7.27
C SER A 241 13.06 15.30 -6.85
N VAL A 242 13.96 14.94 -7.76
CA VAL A 242 15.03 13.97 -7.54
C VAL A 242 16.38 14.65 -7.35
N ARG A 243 16.84 15.42 -8.35
CA ARG A 243 18.12 16.16 -8.28
C ARG A 243 18.22 17.24 -9.36
N PRO A 244 18.77 18.45 -9.08
CA PRO A 244 18.75 19.58 -10.03
C PRO A 244 19.32 19.31 -11.43
N HIS A 245 20.27 18.37 -11.55
CA HIS A 245 20.90 17.97 -12.81
C HIS A 245 20.52 16.53 -13.12
N PHE A 246 19.85 16.27 -14.25
CA PHE A 246 19.46 14.91 -14.64
C PHE A 246 20.70 14.04 -14.96
N VAL A 247 20.83 12.88 -14.30
CA VAL A 247 21.91 11.90 -14.52
C VAL A 247 21.29 10.52 -14.62
N ALA A 248 21.18 10.00 -15.84
CA ALA A 248 20.48 8.74 -16.12
C ALA A 248 21.07 7.52 -15.37
N ALA A 249 22.40 7.49 -15.19
CA ALA A 249 23.11 6.38 -14.56
C ALA A 249 22.84 6.20 -13.05
N GLU A 250 22.17 7.16 -12.40
CA GLU A 250 21.80 7.08 -10.99
C GLU A 250 20.38 6.52 -10.76
N PHE A 251 19.59 6.34 -11.83
CA PHE A 251 18.26 5.75 -11.73
C PHE A 251 18.36 4.21 -11.73
N PRO A 252 17.55 3.51 -10.90
CA PRO A 252 17.47 2.05 -10.89
C PRO A 252 17.30 1.48 -12.29
N THR A 253 18.05 0.44 -12.66
CA THR A 253 18.03 -0.15 -14.01
C THR A 253 17.01 -1.28 -14.14
N SER A 254 16.69 -1.95 -13.03
CA SER A 254 15.68 -3.00 -12.94
C SER A 254 14.65 -2.75 -11.83
N VAL A 255 13.53 -3.48 -11.87
CA VAL A 255 12.55 -3.49 -10.76
C VAL A 255 13.16 -4.06 -9.46
N ALA A 256 14.11 -4.99 -9.55
CA ALA A 256 14.85 -5.47 -8.38
C ALA A 256 15.71 -4.37 -7.76
N ASP A 257 16.34 -3.53 -8.59
CA ASP A 257 17.09 -2.36 -8.12
C ASP A 257 16.15 -1.36 -7.42
N MET A 258 14.93 -1.16 -7.94
CA MET A 258 13.91 -0.28 -7.33
C MET A 258 13.47 -0.75 -5.94
N TYR A 259 13.31 -2.06 -5.76
CA TYR A 259 13.04 -2.66 -4.45
C TYR A 259 14.26 -2.54 -3.51
N ALA A 260 15.46 -2.82 -4.00
CA ALA A 260 16.68 -2.81 -3.20
C ALA A 260 17.19 -1.41 -2.81
N ALA A 261 16.84 -0.37 -3.58
CA ALA A 261 17.37 0.99 -3.38
C ALA A 261 16.58 1.83 -2.36
N SER A 262 15.38 1.43 -1.96
CA SER A 262 14.51 2.26 -1.11
C SER A 262 13.79 1.46 -0.01
N PRO A 263 13.62 2.04 1.20
CA PRO A 263 12.71 1.54 2.24
C PRO A 263 11.25 1.91 1.99
N ASP A 264 10.91 2.49 0.85
CA ASP A 264 9.54 2.85 0.49
C ASP A 264 8.76 1.67 -0.15
N GLU A 265 7.42 1.76 -0.11
CA GLU A 265 6.49 0.78 -0.68
C GLU A 265 6.32 0.89 -2.21
N CYS A 266 5.57 -0.05 -2.80
CA CYS A 266 5.40 -0.17 -4.25
C CYS A 266 4.35 0.81 -4.80
N ILE A 267 4.26 0.90 -6.13
CA ILE A 267 3.25 1.68 -6.86
C ILE A 267 2.29 0.78 -7.65
N PRO A 268 1.01 1.15 -7.83
CA PRO A 268 0.03 0.33 -8.56
C PRO A 268 0.40 0.09 -10.02
N GLU A 269 1.12 1.02 -10.66
CA GLU A 269 1.52 0.89 -12.08
C GLU A 269 2.40 -0.34 -12.31
N LEU A 270 3.23 -0.76 -11.35
CA LEU A 270 4.02 -2.01 -11.42
C LEU A 270 3.16 -3.31 -11.40
N TYR A 271 1.85 -3.19 -11.17
CA TYR A 271 0.87 -4.28 -11.18
C TYR A 271 -0.18 -4.17 -12.30
N CYS A 272 -0.17 -3.11 -13.10
CA CYS A 272 -1.20 -2.91 -14.13
C CYS A 272 -0.74 -2.21 -15.42
N ASP A 273 0.40 -1.51 -15.44
CA ASP A 273 0.83 -0.68 -16.56
C ASP A 273 2.25 -1.04 -17.05
N PRO A 274 2.39 -1.84 -18.13
CA PRO A 274 3.69 -2.13 -18.72
C PRO A 274 4.32 -0.94 -19.45
N SER A 275 3.60 0.17 -19.67
CA SER A 275 4.14 1.34 -20.38
C SER A 275 5.20 2.08 -19.57
N ILE A 276 5.16 2.01 -18.22
CA ILE A 276 6.15 2.64 -17.34
C ILE A 276 7.58 2.10 -17.54
N PHE A 277 7.71 0.93 -18.18
CA PHE A 277 9.01 0.33 -18.46
C PHE A 277 9.73 1.03 -19.62
N ARG A 278 8.97 1.65 -20.54
CA ARG A 278 9.51 2.29 -21.73
C ARG A 278 9.90 3.74 -21.44
N SER A 279 11.16 4.08 -21.71
CA SER A 279 11.70 5.41 -21.51
C SER A 279 11.28 6.39 -22.61
N ILE A 280 10.86 7.58 -22.21
CA ILE A 280 10.72 8.75 -23.10
C ILE A 280 12.04 9.53 -23.24
N HIS A 281 13.08 9.19 -22.46
CA HIS A 281 14.36 9.90 -22.40
C HIS A 281 15.44 9.09 -23.12
N PRO A 282 16.02 9.57 -24.24
CA PRO A 282 17.01 8.82 -25.01
C PRO A 282 18.25 8.36 -24.24
N GLU A 283 18.64 9.07 -23.17
CA GLU A 283 19.81 8.73 -22.36
C GLU A 283 19.52 7.80 -21.17
N LEU A 284 18.25 7.55 -20.82
CA LEU A 284 17.85 6.65 -19.74
C LEU A 284 17.31 5.36 -20.35
N PRO A 285 17.96 4.20 -20.17
CA PRO A 285 17.45 2.93 -20.67
C PRO A 285 16.08 2.57 -20.11
N ASP A 286 15.31 1.85 -20.92
CA ASP A 286 14.09 1.16 -20.51
C ASP A 286 14.32 0.36 -19.22
N LEU A 287 13.37 0.43 -18.30
CA LEU A 287 13.41 -0.33 -17.07
C LEU A 287 13.39 -1.82 -17.41
N GLN A 288 14.25 -2.60 -16.75
CA GLN A 288 14.28 -4.04 -16.93
C GLN A 288 13.41 -4.75 -15.88
N PRO A 289 12.71 -5.83 -16.24
CA PRO A 289 12.22 -6.80 -15.26
C PRO A 289 13.37 -7.34 -14.38
N PRO A 290 13.08 -7.91 -13.20
CA PRO A 290 14.11 -8.49 -12.33
C PRO A 290 14.92 -9.61 -13.02
N PRO A 291 16.18 -9.84 -12.61
CA PRO A 291 16.97 -10.95 -13.13
C PRO A 291 16.26 -12.30 -12.97
N GLY A 292 16.26 -13.12 -14.03
CA GLY A 292 15.58 -14.42 -14.05
C GLY A 292 14.07 -14.37 -14.28
N TRP A 293 13.48 -13.18 -14.49
CA TRP A 293 12.09 -13.01 -14.93
C TRP A 293 11.99 -12.85 -16.45
N PRO A 294 10.80 -13.05 -17.05
CA PRO A 294 10.57 -12.76 -18.47
C PRO A 294 10.88 -11.31 -18.81
N ALA A 295 11.67 -11.09 -19.87
CA ALA A 295 12.10 -9.75 -20.30
C ALA A 295 10.97 -8.86 -20.84
N SER A 296 9.81 -9.45 -21.18
CA SER A 296 8.61 -8.72 -21.61
C SER A 296 7.96 -7.98 -20.45
N PRO A 297 7.86 -6.63 -20.46
CA PRO A 297 7.20 -5.87 -19.40
C PRO A 297 5.75 -6.30 -19.16
N THR A 298 4.98 -6.58 -20.22
CA THR A 298 3.60 -7.07 -20.12
C THR A 298 3.53 -8.41 -19.38
N THR A 299 4.48 -9.31 -19.66
CA THR A 299 4.57 -10.62 -19.00
C THR A 299 5.00 -10.47 -17.54
N PHE A 300 5.97 -9.58 -17.25
CA PHE A 300 6.36 -9.25 -15.88
C PHE A 300 5.19 -8.70 -15.07
N VAL A 301 4.49 -7.68 -15.59
CA VAL A 301 3.35 -7.04 -14.90
C VAL A 301 2.24 -8.06 -14.64
N ALA A 302 1.92 -8.94 -15.59
CA ALA A 302 0.94 -10.00 -15.41
C ALA A 302 1.34 -11.00 -14.28
N LEU A 303 2.60 -11.44 -14.25
CA LEU A 303 3.10 -12.35 -13.20
C LEU A 303 3.20 -11.67 -11.83
N HIS A 304 3.61 -10.40 -11.79
CA HIS A 304 3.68 -9.60 -10.56
C HIS A 304 2.27 -9.36 -10.00
N ARG A 305 1.28 -9.12 -10.86
CA ARG A 305 -0.14 -9.05 -10.48
C ARG A 305 -0.67 -10.40 -9.99
N ALA A 306 -0.35 -11.50 -10.67
CA ALA A 306 -0.73 -12.83 -10.20
C ALA A 306 -0.14 -13.17 -8.81
N ALA A 307 1.08 -12.68 -8.49
CA ALA A 307 1.65 -12.80 -7.16
C ALA A 307 0.85 -12.00 -6.09
N LEU A 308 0.41 -10.77 -6.41
CA LEU A 308 -0.44 -9.95 -5.53
C LEU A 308 -1.82 -10.59 -5.30
N GLU A 309 -2.42 -11.22 -6.31
CA GLU A 309 -3.72 -11.89 -6.21
C GLU A 309 -3.65 -13.31 -5.60
N SER A 310 -2.44 -13.85 -5.38
CA SER A 310 -2.23 -15.20 -4.86
C SER A 310 -2.76 -15.41 -3.44
N ASP A 311 -3.01 -16.66 -3.06
CA ASP A 311 -3.37 -17.02 -1.68
C ASP A 311 -2.26 -16.70 -0.68
N ALA A 312 -0.99 -16.76 -1.08
CA ALA A 312 0.15 -16.42 -0.22
C ALA A 312 0.15 -14.94 0.17
N ALA A 313 -0.09 -14.04 -0.79
CA ALA A 313 -0.29 -12.62 -0.52
C ALA A 313 -1.59 -12.37 0.27
N SER A 314 -2.71 -12.96 -0.18
CA SER A 314 -4.03 -12.83 0.45
C SER A 314 -4.01 -13.19 1.95
N ALA A 315 -3.26 -14.23 2.33
CA ALA A 315 -3.11 -14.69 3.71
C ALA A 315 -2.33 -13.72 4.63
N GLN A 316 -1.68 -12.68 4.09
CA GLN A 316 -0.91 -11.71 4.88
C GLN A 316 -1.27 -10.23 4.62
N LEU A 317 -2.00 -9.90 3.55
CA LEU A 317 -2.34 -8.52 3.18
C LEU A 317 -2.98 -7.70 4.30
N HIS A 318 -3.79 -8.31 5.17
CA HIS A 318 -4.36 -7.65 6.34
C HIS A 318 -3.28 -7.04 7.26
N ALA A 319 -2.15 -7.72 7.45
CA ALA A 319 -1.08 -7.24 8.32
C ALA A 319 -0.34 -6.04 7.70
N TRP A 320 -0.24 -5.98 6.37
CA TRP A 320 0.31 -4.82 5.68
C TRP A 320 -0.67 -3.63 5.72
N ILE A 321 -1.97 -3.90 5.59
CA ILE A 321 -3.02 -2.88 5.78
C ILE A 321 -2.96 -2.30 7.19
N ASP A 322 -2.75 -3.12 8.24
CA ASP A 322 -2.57 -2.63 9.61
C ASP A 322 -1.35 -1.72 9.77
N LEU A 323 -0.26 -1.99 9.04
CA LEU A 323 0.96 -1.18 9.03
C LEU A 323 0.86 0.12 8.18
N THR A 324 -0.11 0.20 7.27
CA THR A 324 -0.23 1.31 6.30
C THR A 324 -1.40 2.24 6.61
N PHE A 325 -2.54 1.67 6.97
CA PHE A 325 -3.81 2.37 7.17
C PHE A 325 -4.46 2.07 8.54
N GLY A 326 -4.09 0.95 9.17
CA GLY A 326 -4.73 0.45 10.39
C GLY A 326 -3.98 0.73 11.68
N CYS A 327 -4.14 -0.15 12.66
CA CYS A 327 -3.78 0.12 14.05
C CYS A 327 -2.26 0.14 14.32
N ALA A 328 -1.42 -0.42 13.44
CA ALA A 328 0.02 -0.52 13.62
C ALA A 328 0.79 0.68 13.04
N THR A 329 0.13 1.82 12.88
CA THR A 329 0.69 3.13 12.50
C THR A 329 0.94 4.05 13.71
N LEU A 330 0.29 3.77 14.85
CA LEU A 330 0.22 4.65 16.02
C LEU A 330 0.25 3.85 17.35
N GLY A 331 0.54 4.54 18.45
CA GLY A 331 0.45 3.98 19.82
C GLY A 331 1.32 2.74 20.07
N ALA A 332 0.91 1.89 21.03
CA ALA A 332 1.68 0.72 21.41
C ALA A 332 1.88 -0.30 20.25
N ALA A 333 0.88 -0.44 19.37
CA ALA A 333 0.96 -1.33 18.21
C ALA A 333 1.98 -0.82 17.18
N GLY A 334 1.93 0.47 16.82
CA GLY A 334 2.95 1.09 15.97
C GLY A 334 4.35 1.05 16.58
N ALA A 335 4.49 1.21 17.90
CA ALA A 335 5.77 1.09 18.58
C ALA A 335 6.33 -0.35 18.53
N ALA A 336 5.51 -1.37 18.77
CA ALA A 336 5.91 -2.78 18.63
C ALA A 336 6.26 -3.15 17.17
N ALA A 337 5.61 -2.51 16.20
CA ALA A 337 5.90 -2.65 14.78
C ALA A 337 7.14 -1.87 14.30
N LYS A 338 7.71 -0.97 15.12
CA LYS A 338 8.73 0.04 14.75
C LYS A 338 8.23 0.97 13.63
N ASN A 339 6.95 1.34 13.69
CA ASN A 339 6.21 2.01 12.64
C ASN A 339 5.35 3.19 13.18
N ILE A 340 5.86 3.91 14.18
CA ILE A 340 5.31 5.23 14.50
C ILE A 340 5.77 6.20 13.41
N LEU A 341 4.81 6.68 12.61
CA LEU A 341 5.04 7.70 11.61
C LEU A 341 5.13 9.08 12.30
N LEU A 342 6.02 9.96 11.81
CA LEU A 342 6.02 11.36 12.19
C LEU A 342 4.74 12.03 11.69
N SER A 343 3.75 12.18 12.57
CA SER A 343 2.51 12.89 12.23
C SER A 343 2.80 14.36 11.99
N ARG A 344 2.63 14.82 10.75
CA ARG A 344 2.79 16.22 10.38
C ARG A 344 1.89 17.15 11.20
N ALA A 345 0.69 16.70 11.57
CA ALA A 345 -0.23 17.47 12.40
C ALA A 345 0.27 17.67 13.84
N VAL A 346 1.01 16.69 14.39
CA VAL A 346 1.63 16.80 15.74
C VAL A 346 2.90 17.64 15.67
N ALA A 347 3.71 17.47 14.62
CA ALA A 347 4.87 18.33 14.40
C ALA A 347 4.49 19.82 14.25
N GLU A 348 3.36 20.13 13.59
CA GLU A 348 2.88 21.50 13.44
C GLU A 348 2.23 22.07 14.73
N SER A 349 1.62 21.25 15.61
CA SER A 349 1.17 21.71 16.94
C SER A 349 2.32 22.00 17.88
N ASP A 350 3.26 21.05 17.98
CA ASP A 350 4.36 21.12 18.95
C ASP A 350 5.35 22.25 18.60
N LEU A 351 5.51 22.56 17.30
CA LEU A 351 6.24 23.75 16.85
C LEU A 351 5.55 25.06 17.25
N CYS A 352 4.22 25.09 17.31
CA CYS A 352 3.47 26.29 17.70
C CYS A 352 3.60 26.53 19.22
N ASP A 353 3.49 25.47 20.03
CA ASP A 353 3.67 25.53 21.48
C ASP A 353 5.14 25.82 21.86
N ALA A 354 6.12 25.21 21.17
CA ALA A 354 7.55 25.51 21.35
C ALA A 354 7.94 26.94 20.90
N GLN A 355 7.13 27.59 20.05
CA GLN A 355 7.29 29.01 19.72
C GLN A 355 6.63 29.93 20.76
N ALA A 356 5.56 29.49 21.43
CA ALA A 356 4.92 30.20 22.52
C ALA A 356 5.78 30.21 23.82
N GLU A 357 6.47 29.11 24.10
CA GLU A 357 7.34 28.93 25.29
C GLU A 357 8.73 29.62 25.18
N ARG A 358 9.03 30.38 24.12
CA ARG A 358 10.27 31.16 24.01
C ARG A 358 10.12 32.57 24.60
N PRO A 359 10.66 32.88 25.81
CA PRO A 359 10.57 34.22 26.37
C PRO A 359 11.40 35.21 25.54
N GLY A 360 10.72 36.13 24.85
CA GLY A 360 11.34 37.24 24.11
C GLY A 360 11.02 37.32 22.61
N SER A 361 10.23 36.40 22.06
CA SER A 361 9.80 36.46 20.65
C SER A 361 8.80 37.60 20.40
N PRO A 362 9.04 38.56 19.49
CA PRO A 362 8.03 39.55 19.11
C PRO A 362 6.89 38.88 18.31
N PRO A 363 5.64 39.35 18.45
CA PRO A 363 4.51 38.74 17.75
C PRO A 363 4.64 38.87 16.22
N PRO A 364 4.19 37.86 15.45
CA PRO A 364 4.26 37.91 13.99
C PRO A 364 3.40 39.06 13.43
N PRO A 365 3.82 39.70 12.33
CA PRO A 365 3.05 40.76 11.70
C PRO A 365 1.74 40.20 11.15
N ARG A 366 0.61 40.81 11.57
CA ARG A 366 -0.71 40.48 11.02
C ARG A 366 -0.74 40.79 9.52
N ARG A 367 -1.20 39.83 8.73
CA ARG A 367 -1.66 39.98 7.35
C ARG A 367 -3.10 39.50 7.26
#